data_AF-G4T1G8-F1
#
_entry.id   AF-G4T1G8-F1
#
_cell.length_a   1.000
_cell.length_b   1.000
_cell.length_c   1.000
_cell.angle_alpha   90.00
_cell.angle_beta   90.00
_cell.angle_gamma   90.00
#
_symmetry.space_group_name_H-M   'P 1'
#
loop_
_entity.id
_entity.type
_entity.pdbx_description
1 polymer ?
#
loop_
_entity_poly.entity_id
_entity_poly.type
_entity_poly.pdbx_seq_one_letter_code
_entity_poly.pdbx_strand_id
1 'polypeptide(L)'
;MIGSFFRKSKLKAAISHVNKARKREGAEADHHFDSAYKGFSEVIDKDLLFTETLYNWGFALLHQAKTKSGDEAVKLYQDAIEKFSFCRMINADSLGAAIDGGVVYMDLARLKGAAPKDSLYDKALALFQEANRIQSGSASYNLACIHALRNDQEACLSALEDSRDHGSLPLVDDILADSDLDNMKSHHWFIDFVESLKVPEEPEPTPEEKTSEPEVEASSQQPAAETKEPIAEPEKAVPVQEEPATVETPTEEEDKK
;
A
#
# COMPACT_ATOMS: atom_id res chain seq x y z
N MET A 1 -8.19 -30.69 3.57
CA MET A 1 -7.40 -29.77 2.72
C MET A 1 -8.19 -29.07 1.62
N ILE A 2 -9.08 -29.78 0.90
CA ILE A 2 -9.84 -29.25 -0.26
C ILE A 2 -10.60 -27.94 0.03
N GLY A 3 -11.28 -27.83 1.18
CA GLY A 3 -12.02 -26.60 1.54
C GLY A 3 -11.16 -25.35 1.73
N SER A 4 -9.89 -25.49 2.15
CA SER A 4 -8.98 -24.34 2.32
C SER A 4 -8.50 -23.78 0.99
N PHE A 5 -8.20 -24.67 0.03
CA PHE A 5 -7.82 -24.30 -1.33
C PHE A 5 -8.94 -23.51 -2.03
N PHE A 6 -10.18 -23.99 -1.94
CA PHE A 6 -11.33 -23.30 -2.53
C PHE A 6 -11.56 -21.91 -1.93
N ARG A 7 -11.37 -21.72 -0.61
CA ARG A 7 -11.49 -20.40 0.03
C ARG A 7 -10.43 -19.41 -0.44
N LYS A 8 -9.16 -19.84 -0.50
CA LYS A 8 -8.08 -19.00 -1.03
C LYS A 8 -8.34 -18.60 -2.48
N SER A 9 -8.87 -19.51 -3.30
CA SER A 9 -9.26 -19.21 -4.68
C SER A 9 -10.39 -18.18 -4.75
N LYS A 10 -11.44 -18.31 -3.92
CA LYS A 10 -12.54 -17.34 -3.84
C LYS A 10 -12.06 -15.95 -3.38
N LEU A 11 -11.23 -15.89 -2.35
CA LEU A 11 -10.66 -14.62 -1.87
C LEU A 11 -9.84 -13.93 -2.98
N LYS A 12 -8.98 -14.68 -3.68
CA LYS A 12 -8.24 -14.16 -4.84
C LYS A 12 -9.15 -13.66 -5.95
N ALA A 13 -10.24 -14.37 -6.24
CA ALA A 13 -11.23 -13.92 -7.22
C ALA A 13 -11.92 -12.62 -6.80
N ALA A 14 -12.31 -12.50 -5.53
CA ALA A 14 -12.90 -11.27 -4.99
C ALA A 14 -11.92 -10.09 -5.08
N ILE A 15 -10.65 -10.27 -4.66
CA ILE A 15 -9.58 -9.27 -4.79
C ILE A 15 -9.35 -8.89 -6.26
N SER A 16 -9.41 -9.85 -7.19
CA SER A 16 -9.31 -9.59 -8.63
C SER A 16 -10.45 -8.69 -9.12
N HIS A 17 -11.67 -8.89 -8.63
CA HIS A 17 -12.79 -8.00 -8.93
C HIS A 17 -12.58 -6.57 -8.42
N VAL A 18 -12.06 -6.39 -7.19
CA VAL A 18 -11.69 -5.06 -6.68
C VAL A 18 -10.68 -4.36 -7.60
N ASN A 19 -9.63 -5.08 -8.03
CA ASN A 19 -8.62 -4.54 -8.92
C ASN A 19 -9.17 -4.18 -10.32
N LYS A 20 -10.19 -4.91 -10.80
CA LYS A 20 -10.89 -4.56 -12.04
C LYS A 20 -11.79 -3.34 -11.85
N ALA A 21 -12.55 -3.30 -10.75
CA ALA A 21 -13.46 -2.19 -10.43
C ALA A 21 -12.72 -0.85 -10.39
N ARG A 22 -11.54 -0.81 -9.74
CA ARG A 22 -10.68 0.38 -9.64
C ARG A 22 -10.14 0.91 -10.97
N LYS A 23 -10.27 0.16 -12.06
CA LYS A 23 -9.83 0.52 -13.42
C LYS A 23 -11.00 0.76 -14.38
N ARG A 24 -12.21 0.91 -13.83
CA ARG A 24 -13.48 1.07 -14.55
C ARG A 24 -14.28 2.18 -13.87
N GLU A 25 -15.34 2.61 -14.55
CA GLU A 25 -16.23 3.67 -14.07
C GLU A 25 -17.70 3.24 -14.14
N GLY A 26 -18.55 3.95 -13.41
CA GLY A 26 -20.00 3.76 -13.44
C GLY A 26 -20.45 2.32 -13.16
N ALA A 27 -21.46 1.88 -13.90
CA ALA A 27 -22.11 0.59 -13.69
C ALA A 27 -21.15 -0.62 -13.86
N GLU A 28 -20.11 -0.51 -14.68
CA GLU A 28 -19.12 -1.58 -14.83
C GLU A 28 -18.27 -1.73 -13.56
N ALA A 29 -17.86 -0.61 -12.96
CA ALA A 29 -17.15 -0.64 -11.68
C ALA A 29 -18.04 -1.20 -10.57
N ASP A 30 -19.30 -0.75 -10.49
CA ASP A 30 -20.27 -1.20 -9.49
C ASP A 30 -20.53 -2.71 -9.57
N HIS A 31 -20.71 -3.25 -10.78
CA HIS A 31 -20.88 -4.70 -10.96
C HIS A 31 -19.69 -5.51 -10.44
N HIS A 32 -18.46 -5.00 -10.64
CA HIS A 32 -17.28 -5.63 -10.09
C HIS A 32 -17.19 -5.50 -8.57
N PHE A 33 -17.57 -4.36 -7.98
CA PHE A 33 -17.65 -4.23 -6.52
C PHE A 33 -18.68 -5.19 -5.92
N ASP A 34 -19.88 -5.30 -6.50
CA ASP A 34 -20.92 -6.24 -6.06
C ASP A 34 -20.42 -7.69 -6.10
N SER A 35 -19.71 -8.06 -7.18
CA SER A 35 -19.08 -9.37 -7.31
C SER A 35 -18.03 -9.63 -6.23
N ALA A 36 -17.22 -8.61 -5.89
CA ALA A 36 -16.23 -8.70 -4.81
C ALA A 36 -16.91 -8.88 -3.45
N TYR A 37 -17.97 -8.10 -3.15
CA TYR A 37 -18.70 -8.18 -1.88
C TYR A 37 -19.34 -9.54 -1.66
N LYS A 38 -19.98 -10.08 -2.71
CA LYS A 38 -20.50 -11.45 -2.66
C LYS A 38 -19.37 -12.44 -2.35
N GLY A 39 -18.24 -12.34 -3.04
CA GLY A 39 -17.07 -13.19 -2.79
C GLY A 39 -16.55 -13.11 -1.36
N PHE A 40 -16.40 -11.90 -0.81
CA PHE A 40 -15.96 -11.70 0.58
C PHE A 40 -16.97 -12.29 1.59
N SER A 41 -18.27 -12.07 1.39
CA SER A 41 -19.32 -12.61 2.26
C SER A 41 -19.29 -14.15 2.32
N GLU A 42 -18.96 -14.82 1.22
CA GLU A 42 -18.83 -16.29 1.17
C GLU A 42 -17.56 -16.82 1.85
N VAL A 43 -16.53 -15.99 2.05
CA VAL A 43 -15.27 -16.36 2.71
C VAL A 43 -15.34 -16.13 4.22
N ILE A 44 -15.99 -15.04 4.65
CA ILE A 44 -16.05 -14.57 6.05
C ILE A 44 -16.75 -15.56 6.99
N ASP A 45 -17.52 -16.50 6.47
CA ASP A 45 -18.19 -17.54 7.27
C ASP A 45 -17.21 -18.49 8.02
N LYS A 46 -15.88 -18.45 7.78
CA LYS A 46 -14.90 -19.41 8.36
C LYS A 46 -13.52 -18.83 8.73
N ASP A 47 -13.08 -19.12 9.97
CA ASP A 47 -12.01 -18.46 10.76
C ASP A 47 -10.64 -18.14 10.11
N LEU A 48 -10.11 -18.94 9.18
CA LEU A 48 -8.68 -18.84 8.82
C LEU A 48 -8.29 -17.64 7.94
N LEU A 49 -9.23 -17.04 7.20
CA LEU A 49 -8.97 -15.89 6.30
C LEU A 49 -9.76 -14.65 6.72
N PHE A 50 -10.34 -14.67 7.92
CA PHE A 50 -11.34 -13.70 8.33
C PHE A 50 -10.78 -12.27 8.34
N THR A 51 -9.63 -12.06 8.97
CA THR A 51 -8.96 -10.75 9.05
C THR A 51 -8.55 -10.22 7.67
N GLU A 52 -7.93 -11.06 6.83
CA GLU A 52 -7.54 -10.67 5.47
C GLU A 52 -8.76 -10.31 4.61
N THR A 53 -9.86 -11.06 4.77
CA THR A 53 -11.11 -10.81 4.06
C THR A 53 -11.75 -9.48 4.51
N LEU A 54 -11.78 -9.21 5.82
CA LEU A 54 -12.28 -7.94 6.35
C LEU A 54 -11.47 -6.74 5.83
N TYR A 55 -10.13 -6.83 5.87
CA TYR A 55 -9.27 -5.78 5.33
C TYR A 55 -9.58 -5.50 3.85
N ASN A 56 -9.59 -6.54 3.01
CA ASN A 56 -9.82 -6.38 1.58
C ASN A 56 -11.23 -5.88 1.25
N TRP A 57 -12.23 -6.23 2.07
CA TRP A 57 -13.58 -5.69 1.93
C TRP A 57 -13.63 -4.20 2.31
N GLY A 58 -13.03 -3.81 3.44
CA GLY A 58 -12.90 -2.40 3.82
C GLY A 58 -12.20 -1.58 2.73
N PHE A 59 -11.12 -2.12 2.15
CA PHE A 59 -10.39 -1.51 1.06
C PHE A 59 -11.25 -1.33 -0.21
N ALA A 60 -12.05 -2.34 -0.56
CA ALA A 60 -12.99 -2.25 -1.67
C ALA A 60 -14.06 -1.16 -1.45
N LEU A 61 -14.63 -1.11 -0.25
CA LEU A 61 -15.64 -0.11 0.14
C LEU A 61 -15.06 1.31 0.12
N LEU A 62 -13.85 1.51 0.65
CA LEU A 62 -13.13 2.78 0.57
C LEU A 62 -12.98 3.24 -0.89
N HIS A 63 -12.54 2.35 -1.77
CA HIS A 63 -12.35 2.69 -3.18
C HIS A 63 -13.67 2.93 -3.92
N GLN A 64 -14.75 2.21 -3.61
CA GLN A 64 -16.06 2.50 -4.18
C GLN A 64 -16.60 3.83 -3.65
N ALA A 65 -16.44 4.14 -2.36
CA ALA A 65 -16.90 5.39 -1.78
C ALA A 65 -16.31 6.62 -2.51
N LYS A 66 -15.02 6.54 -2.90
CA LYS A 66 -14.33 7.58 -3.68
C LYS A 66 -14.92 7.83 -5.08
N THR A 67 -15.72 6.92 -5.63
CA THR A 67 -16.39 7.10 -6.93
C THR A 67 -17.83 7.57 -6.78
N LYS A 68 -18.33 7.71 -5.55
CA LYS A 68 -19.70 8.12 -5.24
C LYS A 68 -19.75 9.52 -4.61
N SER A 69 -20.95 10.02 -4.40
CA SER A 69 -21.18 11.31 -3.71
C SER A 69 -22.38 11.21 -2.78
N GLY A 70 -22.54 12.21 -1.90
CA GLY A 70 -23.67 12.32 -0.98
C GLY A 70 -23.82 11.09 -0.07
N ASP A 71 -25.06 10.71 0.19
CA ASP A 71 -25.41 9.66 1.17
C ASP A 71 -24.87 8.27 0.78
N GLU A 72 -24.73 7.98 -0.51
CA GLU A 72 -24.17 6.70 -0.99
C GLU A 72 -22.70 6.58 -0.58
N ALA A 73 -21.90 7.63 -0.80
CA ALA A 73 -20.51 7.67 -0.37
C ALA A 73 -20.39 7.60 1.15
N VAL A 74 -21.24 8.33 1.89
CA VAL A 74 -21.25 8.29 3.37
C VAL A 74 -21.48 6.87 3.88
N LYS A 75 -22.46 6.16 3.32
CA LYS A 75 -22.76 4.78 3.71
C LYS A 75 -21.58 3.84 3.44
N LEU A 76 -20.98 3.93 2.25
CA LEU A 76 -19.81 3.11 1.90
C LEU A 76 -18.62 3.38 2.82
N TYR A 77 -18.36 4.64 3.17
CA TYR A 77 -17.31 4.97 4.15
C TYR A 77 -17.62 4.41 5.55
N GLN A 78 -18.88 4.47 6.00
CA GLN A 78 -19.28 3.87 7.28
C GLN A 78 -19.08 2.35 7.28
N ASP A 79 -19.49 1.67 6.21
CA ASP A 79 -19.29 0.24 6.05
C ASP A 79 -17.78 -0.10 6.04
N ALA A 80 -16.94 0.70 5.37
CA ALA A 80 -15.49 0.54 5.37
C ALA A 80 -14.88 0.67 6.78
N ILE A 81 -15.32 1.68 7.56
CA ILE A 81 -14.92 1.88 8.96
C ILE A 81 -15.19 0.62 9.78
N GLU A 82 -16.37 0.02 9.65
CA GLU A 82 -16.72 -1.19 10.38
C GLU A 82 -15.78 -2.35 10.02
N LYS A 83 -15.49 -2.56 8.73
CA LYS A 83 -14.62 -3.66 8.28
C LYS A 83 -13.18 -3.48 8.77
N PHE A 84 -12.62 -2.28 8.70
CA PHE A 84 -11.29 -2.01 9.25
C PHE A 84 -11.26 -2.11 10.78
N SER A 85 -12.31 -1.66 11.47
CA SER A 85 -12.42 -1.78 12.93
C SER A 85 -12.46 -3.24 13.38
N PHE A 86 -13.24 -4.09 12.71
CA PHE A 86 -13.25 -5.53 13.01
C PHE A 86 -11.93 -6.22 12.64
N CYS A 87 -11.31 -5.85 11.52
CA CYS A 87 -9.97 -6.34 11.16
C CYS A 87 -8.98 -6.07 12.29
N ARG A 88 -8.99 -4.85 12.83
CA ARG A 88 -8.11 -4.42 13.91
C ARG A 88 -8.44 -5.00 15.29
N MET A 89 -9.72 -5.31 15.55
CA MET A 89 -10.11 -6.00 16.78
C MET A 89 -9.46 -7.40 16.87
N ILE A 90 -9.20 -8.02 15.72
CA ILE A 90 -8.65 -9.38 15.63
C ILE A 90 -7.13 -9.35 15.46
N ASN A 91 -6.62 -8.38 14.68
CA ASN A 91 -5.21 -8.11 14.53
C ASN A 91 -4.92 -6.63 14.78
N ALA A 92 -4.59 -6.30 16.03
CA ALA A 92 -4.38 -4.92 16.47
C ALA A 92 -3.25 -4.20 15.70
N ASP A 93 -2.22 -4.95 15.28
CA ASP A 93 -1.06 -4.44 14.55
C ASP A 93 -1.24 -4.51 13.01
N SER A 94 -2.49 -4.55 12.53
CA SER A 94 -2.78 -4.49 11.08
C SER A 94 -2.47 -3.08 10.53
N LEU A 95 -1.25 -2.91 10.02
CA LEU A 95 -0.76 -1.64 9.45
C LEU A 95 -1.69 -1.09 8.36
N GLY A 96 -2.04 -1.92 7.37
CA GLY A 96 -2.94 -1.49 6.28
C GLY A 96 -4.30 -1.02 6.79
N ALA A 97 -4.90 -1.75 7.74
CA ALA A 97 -6.18 -1.35 8.31
C ALA A 97 -6.09 -0.07 9.15
N ALA A 98 -4.93 0.21 9.76
CA ALA A 98 -4.67 1.49 10.42
C ALA A 98 -4.59 2.64 9.42
N ILE A 99 -3.77 2.52 8.38
CA ILE A 99 -3.60 3.55 7.34
C ILE A 99 -4.92 3.79 6.60
N ASP A 100 -5.50 2.75 6.00
CA ASP A 100 -6.72 2.90 5.19
C ASP A 100 -7.91 3.31 6.06
N GLY A 101 -8.00 2.83 7.31
CA GLY A 101 -8.99 3.30 8.25
C GLY A 101 -8.87 4.81 8.53
N GLY A 102 -7.64 5.31 8.70
CA GLY A 102 -7.37 6.74 8.84
C GLY A 102 -7.80 7.55 7.61
N VAL A 103 -7.47 7.05 6.42
CA VAL A 103 -7.89 7.65 5.13
C VAL A 103 -9.41 7.71 5.01
N VAL A 104 -10.13 6.63 5.38
CA VAL A 104 -11.60 6.62 5.38
C VAL A 104 -12.16 7.73 6.27
N TYR A 105 -11.60 7.93 7.46
CA TYR A 105 -12.06 9.00 8.36
C TYR A 105 -11.78 10.40 7.81
N MET A 106 -10.60 10.64 7.21
CA MET A 106 -10.29 11.91 6.55
C MET A 106 -11.24 12.18 5.38
N ASP A 107 -11.44 11.19 4.50
CA ASP A 107 -12.30 11.35 3.34
C ASP A 107 -13.76 11.59 3.75
N LEU A 108 -14.24 10.89 4.78
CA LEU A 108 -15.58 11.12 5.33
C LEU A 108 -15.71 12.51 5.96
N ALA A 109 -14.65 13.02 6.61
CA ALA A 109 -14.63 14.37 7.15
C ALA A 109 -14.74 15.42 6.03
N ARG A 110 -13.94 15.27 4.97
CA ARG A 110 -13.98 16.12 3.78
C ARG A 110 -15.36 16.10 3.11
N LEU A 111 -15.93 14.91 2.89
CA LEU A 111 -17.25 14.73 2.29
C LEU A 111 -18.36 15.45 3.10
N LYS A 112 -18.23 15.46 4.43
CA LYS A 112 -19.19 16.13 5.33
C LYS A 112 -18.91 17.62 5.51
N GLY A 113 -17.86 18.17 4.91
CA GLY A 113 -17.42 19.55 5.16
C GLY A 113 -17.06 19.79 6.63
N ALA A 114 -16.54 18.77 7.31
CA ALA A 114 -16.21 18.84 8.72
C ALA A 114 -15.05 19.83 8.96
N ALA A 115 -15.11 20.57 10.06
CA ALA A 115 -14.01 21.45 10.43
C ALA A 115 -12.74 20.65 10.78
N PRO A 116 -11.53 21.21 10.62
CA PRO A 116 -10.26 20.51 10.92
C PRO A 116 -10.13 19.92 12.33
N LYS A 117 -10.90 20.44 13.30
CA LYS A 117 -10.95 19.97 14.70
C LYS A 117 -12.12 19.02 14.98
N ASP A 118 -12.80 18.52 13.95
CA ASP A 118 -13.87 17.53 14.11
C ASP A 118 -13.32 16.18 14.57
N SER A 119 -14.15 15.45 15.32
CA SER A 119 -13.88 14.09 15.80
C SER A 119 -13.46 13.09 14.71
N LEU A 120 -13.89 13.27 13.46
CA LEU A 120 -13.47 12.42 12.35
C LEU A 120 -11.97 12.58 12.08
N TYR A 121 -11.44 13.81 12.11
CA TYR A 121 -10.01 14.04 12.00
C TYR A 121 -9.24 13.56 13.23
N ASP A 122 -9.82 13.61 14.43
CA ASP A 122 -9.19 13.03 15.63
C ASP A 122 -9.05 11.50 15.51
N LYS A 123 -10.08 10.83 14.97
CA LYS A 123 -10.03 9.39 14.71
C LYS A 123 -9.01 9.04 13.63
N ALA A 124 -8.94 9.83 12.55
CA ALA A 124 -7.92 9.65 11.53
C ALA A 124 -6.51 9.80 12.12
N LEU A 125 -6.27 10.88 12.89
CA LEU A 125 -5.00 11.15 13.56
C LEU A 125 -4.57 9.97 14.44
N ALA A 126 -5.46 9.44 15.28
CA ALA A 126 -5.16 8.31 16.15
C ALA A 126 -4.77 7.04 15.36
N LEU A 127 -5.42 6.78 14.21
CA LEU A 127 -5.11 5.64 13.38
C LEU A 127 -3.76 5.78 12.67
N PHE A 128 -3.40 6.98 12.22
CA PHE A 128 -2.09 7.24 11.61
C PHE A 128 -0.96 7.23 12.65
N GLN A 129 -1.19 7.74 13.86
CA GLN A 129 -0.25 7.62 14.97
C GLN A 129 0.00 6.14 15.30
N GLU A 130 -1.04 5.32 15.30
CA GLU A 130 -0.88 3.87 15.47
C GLU A 130 -0.11 3.23 14.31
N ALA A 131 -0.41 3.61 13.05
CA ALA A 131 0.33 3.09 11.90
C ALA A 131 1.84 3.38 12.05
N ASN A 132 2.19 4.60 12.49
CA ASN A 132 3.58 4.95 12.81
C ASN A 132 4.16 4.21 14.01
N ARG A 133 3.34 3.80 14.99
CA ARG A 133 3.77 2.92 16.09
C ARG A 133 4.11 1.51 15.59
N ILE A 134 3.35 1.00 14.62
CA ILE A 134 3.57 -0.32 14.01
C ILE A 134 4.78 -0.28 13.07
N GLN A 135 4.84 0.74 12.22
CA GLN A 135 5.91 0.99 11.28
C GLN A 135 6.14 2.50 11.14
N SER A 136 7.26 2.98 11.68
CA SER A 136 7.65 4.40 11.64
C SER A 136 7.59 4.98 10.22
N GLY A 137 7.14 6.23 10.10
CA GLY A 137 7.04 6.92 8.83
C GLY A 137 5.85 6.53 7.94
N SER A 138 5.21 5.38 8.18
CA SER A 138 4.25 4.77 7.23
C SER A 138 2.99 5.61 6.97
N ALA A 139 2.60 6.47 7.90
CA ALA A 139 1.47 7.39 7.80
C ALA A 139 1.84 8.85 8.08
N SER A 140 3.13 9.18 8.12
CA SER A 140 3.61 10.53 8.51
C SER A 140 3.18 11.61 7.55
N TYR A 141 3.09 11.32 6.24
CA TYR A 141 2.49 12.25 5.29
C TYR A 141 1.02 12.56 5.62
N ASN A 142 0.22 11.53 5.96
CA ASN A 142 -1.17 11.75 6.36
C ASN A 142 -1.30 12.55 7.67
N LEU A 143 -0.38 12.35 8.62
CA LEU A 143 -0.28 13.20 9.82
C LEU A 143 0.01 14.65 9.45
N ALA A 144 0.95 14.89 8.53
CA ALA A 144 1.26 16.23 8.05
C ALA A 144 0.02 16.93 7.47
N CYS A 145 -0.77 16.24 6.64
CA CYS A 145 -2.02 16.77 6.11
C CYS A 145 -2.99 17.22 7.22
N ILE A 146 -3.17 16.41 8.28
CA ILE A 146 -4.05 16.79 9.42
C ILE A 146 -3.48 17.98 10.19
N HIS A 147 -2.16 18.03 10.42
CA HIS A 147 -1.51 19.15 11.09
C HIS A 147 -1.61 20.45 10.27
N ALA A 148 -1.42 20.38 8.96
CA ALA A 148 -1.63 21.48 8.04
C ALA A 148 -3.07 22.01 8.09
N LEU A 149 -4.08 21.14 7.97
CA LEU A 149 -5.50 21.53 8.13
C LEU A 149 -5.79 22.25 9.46
N ARG A 150 -5.05 21.89 10.52
CA ARG A 150 -5.15 22.51 11.85
C ARG A 150 -4.29 23.75 12.04
N ASN A 151 -3.56 24.15 11.00
CA ASN A 151 -2.62 25.27 10.97
C ASN A 151 -1.46 25.12 11.98
N ASP A 152 -1.07 23.88 12.26
CA ASP A 152 0.04 23.52 13.13
C ASP A 152 1.30 23.30 12.28
N GLN A 153 2.01 24.40 12.01
CA GLN A 153 3.16 24.41 11.09
C GLN A 153 4.32 23.54 11.58
N GLU A 154 4.62 23.57 12.89
CA GLU A 154 5.74 22.83 13.48
C GLU A 154 5.49 21.33 13.38
N ALA A 155 4.29 20.87 13.77
CA ALA A 155 3.93 19.46 13.66
C ALA A 155 3.80 19.01 12.20
N CYS A 156 3.31 19.88 11.30
CA CYS A 156 3.25 19.59 9.86
C CYS A 156 4.66 19.36 9.28
N LEU A 157 5.60 20.28 9.52
CA LEU A 157 6.97 20.14 9.04
C LEU A 157 7.62 18.89 9.61
N SER A 158 7.52 18.67 10.93
CA SER A 158 8.09 17.47 11.57
C SER A 158 7.55 16.17 10.95
N ALA A 159 6.25 16.11 10.64
CA ALA A 159 5.65 14.93 10.02
C ALA A 159 6.05 14.76 8.54
N LEU A 160 6.26 15.86 7.79
CA LEU A 160 6.80 15.81 6.43
C LEU A 160 8.25 15.31 6.40
N GLU A 161 9.08 15.78 7.33
CA GLU A 161 10.46 15.31 7.49
C GLU A 161 10.52 13.84 7.91
N ASP A 162 9.68 13.42 8.86
CA ASP A 162 9.60 12.01 9.24
C ASP A 162 9.15 11.12 8.07
N SER A 163 8.22 11.60 7.24
CA SER A 163 7.83 10.90 6.01
C SER A 163 8.97 10.81 5.00
N ARG A 164 9.75 11.88 4.83
CA ARG A 164 10.93 11.91 3.96
C ARG A 164 11.96 10.88 4.41
N ASP A 165 12.30 10.92 5.69
CA ASP A 165 13.40 10.14 6.27
C ASP A 165 13.09 8.63 6.26
N HIS A 166 11.80 8.26 6.18
CA HIS A 166 11.34 6.88 6.03
C HIS A 166 10.96 6.50 4.59
N GLY A 167 11.16 7.39 3.61
CA GLY A 167 10.89 7.14 2.20
C GLY A 167 9.40 6.93 1.87
N SER A 168 8.49 7.53 2.65
CA SER A 168 7.04 7.41 2.48
C SER A 168 6.39 8.65 1.86
N LEU A 169 7.17 9.66 1.48
CA LEU A 169 6.64 10.84 0.80
C LEU A 169 6.04 10.48 -0.56
N PRO A 170 4.92 11.11 -0.94
CA PRO A 170 4.46 11.09 -2.32
C PRO A 170 5.37 11.93 -3.23
N LEU A 171 5.11 11.92 -4.53
CA LEU A 171 5.87 12.72 -5.49
C LEU A 171 5.68 14.21 -5.20
N VAL A 172 6.68 15.03 -5.54
CA VAL A 172 6.64 16.48 -5.33
C VAL A 172 5.40 17.11 -5.96
N ASP A 173 5.02 16.69 -7.16
CA ASP A 173 3.81 17.19 -7.83
C ASP A 173 2.53 16.87 -7.05
N ASP A 174 2.45 15.68 -6.43
CA ASP A 174 1.32 15.28 -5.58
C ASP A 174 1.30 16.12 -4.30
N ILE A 175 2.45 16.40 -3.68
CA ILE A 175 2.56 17.26 -2.50
C ILE A 175 2.07 18.68 -2.82
N LEU A 176 2.47 19.23 -3.97
CA LEU A 176 2.07 20.56 -4.42
C LEU A 176 0.60 20.64 -4.82
N ALA A 177 0.00 19.53 -5.25
CA ALA A 177 -1.42 19.44 -5.60
C ALA A 177 -2.33 19.16 -4.39
N ASP A 178 -1.80 18.67 -3.26
CA ASP A 178 -2.61 18.34 -2.08
C ASP A 178 -3.23 19.61 -1.46
N SER A 179 -4.56 19.65 -1.43
CA SER A 179 -5.33 20.76 -0.87
C SER A 179 -5.22 20.87 0.66
N ASP A 180 -4.95 19.76 1.35
CA ASP A 180 -4.78 19.78 2.81
C ASP A 180 -3.56 20.60 3.24
N LEU A 181 -2.59 20.76 2.33
CA LEU A 181 -1.37 21.53 2.53
C LEU A 181 -1.48 22.98 2.00
N ASP A 182 -2.63 23.42 1.48
CA ASP A 182 -2.77 24.73 0.81
C ASP A 182 -2.33 25.90 1.70
N ASN A 183 -2.66 25.87 2.98
CA ASN A 183 -2.25 26.91 3.93
C ASN A 183 -0.76 26.87 4.30
N MET A 184 -0.03 25.81 3.94
CA MET A 184 1.41 25.69 4.17
C MET A 184 2.22 26.21 2.97
N LYS A 185 1.68 26.16 1.75
CA LYS A 185 2.40 26.41 0.48
C LYS A 185 3.08 27.78 0.38
N SER A 186 2.58 28.80 1.07
CA SER A 186 3.19 30.15 1.07
C SER A 186 4.28 30.35 2.12
N HIS A 187 4.46 29.39 3.03
CA HIS A 187 5.46 29.51 4.09
C HIS A 187 6.85 29.19 3.55
N HIS A 188 7.84 29.99 3.96
CA HIS A 188 9.22 29.84 3.49
C HIS A 188 9.77 28.44 3.78
N TRP A 189 9.51 27.91 4.98
CA TRP A 189 9.94 26.57 5.35
C TRP A 189 9.36 25.48 4.43
N PHE A 190 8.14 25.66 3.91
CA PHE A 190 7.51 24.68 3.02
C PHE A 190 8.14 24.73 1.63
N ILE A 191 8.43 25.94 1.14
CA ILE A 191 9.17 26.16 -0.10
C ILE A 191 10.56 25.51 0.02
N ASP A 192 11.29 25.79 1.10
CA ASP A 192 12.61 25.21 1.38
C ASP A 192 12.55 23.68 1.47
N PHE A 193 11.54 23.14 2.15
CA PHE A 193 11.31 21.70 2.25
C PHE A 193 11.11 21.08 0.86
N VAL A 194 10.21 21.62 0.04
CA VAL A 194 9.94 21.11 -1.32
C VAL A 194 11.17 21.26 -2.23
N GLU A 195 11.92 22.36 -2.14
CA GLU A 195 13.16 22.55 -2.89
C GLU A 195 14.22 21.51 -2.51
N SER A 196 14.29 21.12 -1.23
CA SER A 196 15.21 20.07 -0.77
C SER A 196 14.91 18.68 -1.33
N LEU A 197 13.68 18.44 -1.82
CA LEU A 197 13.28 17.17 -2.44
C LEU A 197 13.67 17.07 -3.91
N LYS A 198 14.04 18.18 -4.55
CA LYS A 198 14.48 18.17 -5.95
C LYS A 198 15.87 17.53 -6.03
N VAL A 199 15.98 16.44 -6.79
CA VAL A 199 17.28 15.84 -7.09
C VAL A 199 18.14 16.89 -7.81
N PRO A 200 19.40 17.11 -7.42
CA PRO A 200 20.29 18.00 -8.15
C PRO A 200 20.37 17.54 -9.61
N GLU A 201 20.16 18.44 -10.58
CA GLU A 201 20.47 18.13 -11.98
C GLU A 201 21.95 17.73 -12.05
N GLU A 202 22.25 16.52 -12.54
CA GLU A 202 23.62 16.16 -12.85
C GLU A 202 24.14 17.16 -13.90
N PRO A 203 25.31 17.78 -13.70
CA PRO A 203 25.85 18.70 -14.68
C PRO A 203 26.05 17.95 -16.01
N GLU A 204 25.53 18.51 -17.11
CA GLU A 204 25.78 17.96 -18.44
C GLU A 204 27.29 17.78 -18.65
N PRO A 205 27.73 16.65 -19.23
CA PRO A 205 29.15 16.42 -19.45
C PRO A 205 29.72 17.52 -20.34
N THR A 206 30.63 18.32 -19.77
CA THR A 206 31.40 19.31 -20.51
C THR A 206 32.23 18.62 -21.60
N PRO A 207 32.28 19.15 -22.84
CA PRO A 207 33.08 18.54 -23.90
C PRO A 207 34.56 18.53 -23.50
N GLU A 208 35.13 17.34 -23.34
CA GLU A 208 36.56 17.17 -23.02
C GLU A 208 37.43 17.80 -24.11
N GLU A 209 38.31 18.71 -23.68
CA GLU A 209 39.36 19.32 -24.48
C GLU A 209 40.39 18.23 -24.83
N LYS A 210 40.47 17.87 -26.12
CA LYS A 210 41.49 16.95 -26.63
C LYS A 210 42.88 17.57 -26.48
N THR A 211 43.61 17.21 -25.44
CA THR A 211 45.06 17.35 -25.39
C THR A 211 45.72 16.13 -26.02
N SER A 212 46.47 16.39 -27.09
CA SER A 212 47.28 15.43 -27.82
C SER A 212 48.54 15.06 -27.03
N GLU A 213 48.81 13.76 -26.86
CA GLU A 213 50.12 13.24 -26.48
C GLU A 213 50.74 12.41 -27.62
N PRO A 214 52.08 12.34 -27.73
CA PRO A 214 52.79 12.02 -28.96
C PRO A 214 53.06 10.51 -29.15
N GLU A 215 53.23 10.14 -30.43
CA GLU A 215 53.62 8.82 -30.90
C GLU A 215 54.98 8.34 -30.37
N VAL A 216 55.05 7.06 -29.98
CA VAL A 216 56.28 6.26 -30.00
C VAL A 216 55.97 4.87 -30.57
N GLU A 217 56.81 4.46 -31.52
CA GLU A 217 56.65 3.32 -32.43
C GLU A 217 56.80 1.91 -31.80
N ALA A 218 55.96 1.01 -32.32
CA ALA A 218 56.19 -0.37 -32.78
C ALA A 218 56.82 -1.45 -31.87
N SER A 219 56.06 -2.53 -31.66
CA SER A 219 56.48 -3.88 -32.09
C SER A 219 55.32 -4.90 -32.09
N SER A 220 55.01 -5.39 -33.30
CA SER A 220 54.68 -6.77 -33.71
C SER A 220 53.94 -7.71 -32.75
N GLN A 221 52.69 -8.09 -33.09
CA GLN A 221 52.30 -9.44 -33.58
C GLN A 221 50.77 -9.59 -33.63
N GLN A 222 50.28 -10.10 -34.77
CA GLN A 222 48.92 -10.60 -35.04
C GLN A 222 49.00 -12.13 -35.17
N PRO A 223 47.90 -12.90 -35.39
CA PRO A 223 46.47 -12.66 -35.14
C PRO A 223 45.79 -13.90 -34.48
N ALA A 224 44.49 -13.82 -34.16
CA ALA A 224 43.51 -14.83 -34.58
C ALA A 224 42.08 -14.42 -34.16
N ALA A 225 41.20 -14.39 -35.15
CA ALA A 225 39.77 -14.25 -35.00
C ALA A 225 39.16 -15.63 -34.68
N GLU A 226 38.11 -15.67 -33.85
CA GLU A 226 37.01 -16.60 -34.09
C GLU A 226 35.71 -16.12 -33.43
N THR A 227 34.66 -16.24 -34.23
CA THR A 227 33.30 -15.74 -34.06
C THR A 227 32.34 -16.88 -33.73
N LYS A 228 31.23 -16.53 -33.02
CA LYS A 228 29.91 -17.20 -32.95
C LYS A 228 29.85 -18.47 -32.08
N GLU A 229 28.78 -18.81 -31.34
CA GLU A 229 27.38 -18.37 -31.22
C GLU A 229 26.82 -18.91 -29.86
N PRO A 230 25.56 -18.62 -29.45
CA PRO A 230 25.09 -18.70 -28.05
C PRO A 230 24.55 -20.08 -27.64
N ILE A 231 24.52 -20.35 -26.32
CA ILE A 231 23.93 -21.56 -25.74
C ILE A 231 22.79 -21.20 -24.78
N ALA A 232 21.76 -22.05 -24.87
CA ALA A 232 20.40 -21.95 -24.39
C ALA A 232 20.20 -22.06 -22.86
N GLU A 233 18.99 -21.67 -22.44
CA GLU A 233 18.36 -21.89 -21.13
C GLU A 233 18.39 -23.37 -20.69
N PRO A 234 18.29 -23.64 -19.37
CA PRO A 234 17.76 -24.91 -18.89
C PRO A 234 16.47 -24.78 -18.07
N GLU A 235 15.73 -25.89 -18.16
CA GLU A 235 14.34 -26.16 -17.80
C GLU A 235 14.00 -26.25 -16.31
N LYS A 236 12.67 -26.25 -16.12
CA LYS A 236 11.84 -26.51 -14.94
C LYS A 236 12.21 -27.77 -14.13
N ALA A 237 12.13 -27.66 -12.81
CA ALA A 237 12.13 -28.79 -11.88
C ALA A 237 10.71 -29.30 -11.59
N VAL A 238 10.58 -30.63 -11.51
CA VAL A 238 9.39 -31.46 -11.25
C VAL A 238 9.43 -31.94 -9.76
N PRO A 239 8.28 -32.20 -9.09
CA PRO A 239 8.22 -32.26 -7.62
C PRO A 239 8.58 -33.63 -7.01
N VAL A 240 9.07 -33.58 -5.77
CA VAL A 240 9.41 -34.72 -4.90
C VAL A 240 8.13 -35.35 -4.32
N GLN A 241 8.05 -36.68 -4.35
CA GLN A 241 7.01 -37.51 -3.74
C GLN A 241 7.37 -37.82 -2.27
N GLU A 242 6.43 -37.64 -1.34
CA GLU A 242 6.54 -38.12 0.04
C GLU A 242 5.77 -39.45 0.21
N GLU A 243 6.43 -40.45 0.79
CA GLU A 243 5.84 -41.74 1.19
C GLU A 243 5.04 -41.61 2.51
N PRO A 244 4.00 -42.43 2.74
CA PRO A 244 3.15 -42.32 3.92
C PRO A 244 3.74 -43.01 5.15
N ALA A 245 3.76 -42.30 6.28
CA ALA A 245 4.05 -42.88 7.59
C ALA A 245 2.86 -43.72 8.11
N THR A 246 3.19 -44.91 8.57
CA THR A 246 2.32 -45.93 9.17
C THR A 246 1.67 -45.47 10.48
N VAL A 247 0.40 -45.83 10.63
CA VAL A 247 -0.45 -45.67 11.83
C VAL A 247 -0.11 -46.78 12.83
N GLU A 248 0.26 -46.41 14.06
CA GLU A 248 0.14 -47.30 15.23
C GLU A 248 -0.88 -46.70 16.20
N THR A 249 -1.95 -47.45 16.45
CA THR A 249 -2.96 -47.22 17.48
C THR A 249 -2.51 -47.85 18.79
N PRO A 250 -2.57 -47.16 19.94
CA PRO A 250 -2.63 -47.82 21.23
C PRO A 250 -4.09 -48.05 21.66
N THR A 251 -4.31 -49.26 22.15
CA THR A 251 -5.54 -49.84 22.69
C THR A 251 -6.05 -49.11 23.94
N GLU A 252 -7.39 -49.02 24.03
CA GLU A 252 -8.14 -48.74 25.26
C GLU A 252 -7.85 -49.81 26.31
N GLU A 253 -7.60 -49.39 27.55
CA GLU A 253 -7.83 -50.22 28.72
C GLU A 253 -8.71 -49.41 29.68
N GLU A 254 -9.95 -49.89 29.83
CA GLU A 254 -10.88 -49.49 30.86
C GLU A 254 -10.30 -49.84 32.23
N ASP A 255 -10.37 -48.93 33.22
CA ASP A 255 -10.59 -49.39 34.57
C ASP A 255 -11.46 -48.42 35.39
N LYS A 256 -12.59 -48.98 35.81
CA LYS A 256 -13.48 -48.49 36.86
C LYS A 256 -12.81 -48.78 38.20
N LYS A 257 -12.57 -47.75 39.03
CA LYS A 257 -13.23 -47.53 40.34
C LYS A 257 -12.59 -46.38 41.09
#